data_AF-A0A920PKX3-F1
#
_entry.id   AF-A0A920PKX3-F1
#
_cell.length_a   1.000
_cell.length_b   1.000
_cell.length_c   1.000
_cell.angle_alpha   90.00
_cell.angle_beta   90.00
_cell.angle_gamma   90.00
#
_symmetry.space_group_name_H-M   'P 1'
#
loop_
_entity.id
_entity.type
_entity.pdbx_description
1 polymer ?
#
loop_
_entity_poly.entity_id
_entity_poly.type
_entity_poly.pdbx_seq_one_letter_code
_entity_poly.pdbx_strand_id
1 'polypeptide(L)' 'MHVLTDEERLIKADTVVLSSSGVGRDTLYNELAEAKNYELHLIGDAFAPRHLRHAMVDGARTGRIL' A
#
# COMPACT_ATOMS: atom_id res chain seq x y z
N MET A 1 -13.50 0.74 -27.85
CA MET A 1 -13.55 2.02 -27.12
C MET A 1 -14.32 1.76 -25.84
N HIS A 2 -13.71 1.95 -24.67
CA HIS A 2 -14.43 1.87 -23.39
C HIS A 2 -14.92 3.28 -23.04
N VAL A 3 -16.23 3.47 -22.99
CA VAL A 3 -16.88 4.76 -22.72
C VAL A 3 -17.68 4.60 -21.44
N LEU A 4 -17.53 5.54 -20.50
CA LEU A 4 -18.34 5.61 -19.30
C LEU A 4 -19.72 6.16 -19.67
N THR A 5 -20.78 5.38 -19.48
CA THR A 5 -22.15 5.75 -19.89
C THR A 5 -23.07 6.08 -18.71
N ASP A 6 -22.58 6.00 -17.47
CA ASP A 6 -23.36 6.14 -16.23
C ASP A 6 -24.58 5.21 -16.09
N GLU A 7 -24.76 4.25 -17.01
CA GLU A 7 -25.82 3.25 -16.92
C GLU A 7 -25.50 2.23 -15.81
N GLU A 8 -26.37 2.15 -14.82
CA GLU A 8 -26.32 1.09 -13.81
C GLU A 8 -26.82 -0.24 -14.37
N ARG A 9 -26.14 -1.34 -14.04
CA ARG A 9 -26.49 -2.69 -14.48
C ARG A 9 -26.29 -3.70 -13.37
N LEU A 10 -27.21 -4.65 -13.26
CA LEU A 10 -27.07 -5.80 -12.39
C LEU A 10 -26.28 -6.90 -13.09
N ILE A 11 -25.17 -7.32 -12.50
CA ILE A 11 -24.37 -8.47 -12.98
C ILE A 11 -24.51 -9.60 -11.97
N LYS A 12 -25.05 -10.75 -12.40
CA LYS A 12 -25.11 -11.97 -11.57
C LYS A 12 -23.76 -12.67 -11.57
N ALA A 13 -23.29 -13.07 -10.38
CA ALA A 13 -22.07 -13.87 -10.21
C ALA A 13 -22.21 -14.77 -8.98
N ASP A 14 -21.65 -15.97 -9.03
CA ASP A 14 -21.58 -16.87 -7.87
C ASP A 14 -20.59 -16.37 -6.82
N THR A 15 -19.57 -15.60 -7.24
CA THR A 15 -18.56 -15.00 -6.37
C THR A 15 -18.01 -13.73 -6.99
N VAL A 16 -17.74 -12.73 -6.14
CA VAL A 16 -17.08 -11.48 -6.52
C VAL A 16 -15.73 -11.39 -5.81
N VAL A 17 -14.64 -11.31 -6.57
CA VAL A 17 -13.29 -11.09 -6.02
C VAL A 17 -12.99 -9.61 -6.06
N LEU A 18 -12.86 -9.00 -4.88
CA LEU A 18 -12.46 -7.60 -4.75
C LEU A 18 -10.94 -7.50 -4.81
N SER A 19 -10.44 -7.05 -5.96
CA SER A 19 -9.02 -6.74 -6.18
C SER A 19 -8.80 -5.21 -6.19
N SER A 20 -9.40 -4.51 -5.24
CA SER A 20 -9.15 -3.09 -5.02
C SER A 20 -7.75 -2.84 -4.46
N SER A 21 -7.27 -1.60 -4.53
CA SER A 21 -5.97 -1.17 -4.01
C SER A 21 -5.68 -1.69 -2.59
N GLY A 22 -4.40 -1.91 -2.29
CA GLY A 22 -3.95 -2.32 -0.95
C GLY A 22 -3.88 -1.15 0.04
N VAL A 23 -3.94 -1.47 1.33
CA VAL A 23 -3.66 -0.55 2.45
C VAL A 23 -2.34 -0.99 3.11
N GLY A 24 -1.48 -0.03 3.44
CA GLY A 24 -0.20 -0.30 4.10
C GLY A 24 -0.42 -0.89 5.49
N ARG A 25 0.40 -1.89 5.85
CA ARG A 25 0.39 -2.49 7.18
C ARG A 25 1.48 -1.85 8.03
N ASP A 26 1.13 -0.81 8.77
CA ASP A 26 2.06 0.07 9.51
C ASP A 26 1.86 0.06 11.03
N THR A 27 1.00 -0.82 11.56
CA THR A 27 0.66 -0.89 13.00
C THR A 27 1.89 -0.93 13.91
N LEU A 28 2.84 -1.83 13.64
CA LEU A 28 4.07 -1.96 14.44
C LEU A 28 4.93 -0.69 14.42
N TYR A 29 5.00 -0.02 13.28
CA TYR A 29 5.74 1.24 13.17
C TYR A 29 5.10 2.31 14.08
N ASN A 30 3.78 2.45 14.03
CA ASN A 30 3.05 3.43 14.82
C ASN A 30 3.20 3.16 16.33
N GLU A 31 3.07 1.89 16.76
CA GLU A 31 3.27 1.50 18.17
C GLU A 31 4.69 1.83 18.67
N LEU A 32 5.72 1.60 17.86
CA LEU A 32 7.11 1.91 18.23
C LEU A 32 7.41 3.41 18.19
N ALA A 33 6.78 4.16 17.27
CA ALA A 33 6.96 5.60 17.14
C ALA A 33 6.44 6.35 18.37
N GLU A 34 5.36 5.86 18.99
CA GLU A 34 4.83 6.39 20.25
C GLU A 34 5.82 6.27 21.41
N ALA A 35 6.59 5.18 21.46
CA ALA A 35 7.59 4.94 22.51
C ALA A 35 8.82 5.86 22.41
N LYS A 36 9.09 6.48 21.25
CA LYS A 36 10.20 7.42 20.99
C LYS A 36 11.61 6.92 21.35
N ASN A 37 11.79 5.60 21.43
CA ASN A 37 13.06 4.98 21.85
C ASN A 37 13.94 4.54 20.68
N TYR A 38 13.45 4.68 19.44
CA TYR A 38 14.09 4.15 18.25
C TYR A 38 14.12 5.20 17.14
N GLU A 39 15.18 5.18 16.35
CA GLU A 39 15.14 5.74 15.00
C GLU A 39 14.37 4.76 14.11
N LEU A 40 13.23 5.20 13.56
CA LEU A 40 12.32 4.35 12.81
C LEU A 40 12.22 4.83 11.36
N HIS A 41 12.14 3.87 10.45
CA HIS A 41 11.97 4.10 9.02
C HIS A 41 10.82 3.24 8.49
N LEU A 42 9.80 3.89 7.92
CA LEU A 42 8.68 3.20 7.26
C LEU A 42 8.90 3.23 5.74
N ILE A 43 9.02 2.05 5.11
CA ILE A 43 9.36 1.92 3.69
C ILE A 43 8.47 0.88 2.98
N GLY A 44 8.49 0.90 1.65
CA GLY A 44 7.81 -0.09 0.82
C GLY A 44 6.31 -0.08 0.97
N ASP A 45 5.68 -1.25 0.88
CA ASP A 45 4.21 -1.35 0.88
C ASP A 45 3.59 -1.01 2.25
N ALA A 46 4.34 -1.14 3.34
CA ALA A 46 3.91 -0.68 4.65
C ALA A 46 3.72 0.86 4.68
N PHE A 47 4.59 1.59 3.99
CA PHE A 47 4.47 3.05 3.81
C PHE A 47 3.37 3.42 2.80
N ALA A 48 3.40 2.78 1.63
CA ALA A 48 2.40 3.00 0.57
C ALA A 48 2.43 1.84 -0.43
N PRO A 49 1.36 1.02 -0.52
CA PRO A 49 1.25 -0.09 -1.47
C PRO A 49 1.39 0.39 -2.91
N ARG A 50 2.47 -0.02 -3.57
CA ARG A 50 2.82 0.45 -4.92
C ARG A 50 3.39 -0.72 -5.72
N HIS A 51 3.91 -0.44 -6.92
CA HIS A 51 4.68 -1.44 -7.66
C HIS A 51 5.94 -1.83 -6.90
N LEU A 52 6.32 -3.12 -6.99
CA LEU A 52 7.51 -3.71 -6.37
C LEU A 52 8.80 -2.88 -6.51
N ARG A 53 9.01 -2.24 -7.67
CA ARG A 53 10.18 -1.36 -7.89
C ARG A 53 10.30 -0.23 -6.85
N HIS A 54 9.18 0.28 -6.34
CA HIS A 54 9.19 1.34 -5.33
C HIS A 54 9.68 0.81 -3.99
N ALA A 55 9.25 -0.39 -3.58
CA ALA A 55 9.75 -0.99 -2.35
C ALA A 55 11.27 -1.21 -2.39
N MET A 56 11.80 -1.64 -3.54
CA MET A 56 13.24 -1.78 -3.73
C MET A 56 13.98 -0.44 -3.66
N VAL A 57 13.45 0.59 -4.33
CA VAL A 57 14.06 1.94 -4.33
C VAL A 57 13.99 2.58 -2.96
N ASP A 58 12.85 2.47 -2.25
CA ASP A 58 12.67 3.00 -0.90
C ASP A 58 13.70 2.38 0.05
N GLY A 59 13.82 1.04 0.05
CA GLY A 59 14.82 0.35 0.86
C GLY A 59 16.26 0.74 0.53
N ALA A 60 16.62 0.78 -0.75
CA ALA A 60 17.96 1.19 -1.18
C ALA A 60 18.27 2.65 -0.84
N ARG A 61 17.28 3.55 -0.91
CA ARG A 61 17.45 4.96 -0.57
C ARG A 61 17.63 5.14 0.94
N THR A 62 16.76 4.55 1.75
CA THR A 62 16.87 4.60 3.21
C THR A 62 18.20 4.05 3.68
N GLY A 63 18.62 2.87 3.16
CA GLY A 63 19.90 2.27 3.54
C GLY A 63 21.15 3.05 3.12
N ARG A 64 21.06 4.00 2.18
CA ARG A 64 22.17 4.90 1.82
C ARG A 64 22.23 6.18 2.65
N ILE A 65 21.14 6.52 3.33
CA ILE A 65 21.02 7.74 4.15
C ILE A 65 21.45 7.45 5.60
N LEU A 66 21.39 6.18 6.01
CA LEU A 66 21.98 5.65 7.24
C LEU A 66 23.51 5.54 7.13
#